data_AF-T2FE32-F1
#
_entry.id   AF-T2FE32-F1
#
_cell.length_a   1.000
_cell.length_b   1.000
_cell.length_c   1.000
_cell.angle_alpha   90.00
_cell.angle_beta   90.00
_cell.angle_gamma   90.00
#
_symmetry.space_group_name_H-M   'P 1'
#
loop_
_entity.id
_entity.type
_entity.pdbx_description
1 polymer ?
#
loop_
_entity_poly.entity_id
_entity_poly.type
_entity_poly.pdbx_seq_one_letter_code
_entity_poly.pdbx_strand_id
1 'polypeptide(L)'
;EENAHSSTPCTKVFVNGVWMGVHRDPANLVKTIKKLRRKDDISPEVSVVRDIREKELRLYTDAGRVCRPLFIVENQQLVLQKKHIKWLNDGVKDGEEYKWEQLIKGGVIELLDAEEEETVMISMTPEDLENSRHRQTGEQPQDDPDFDP
;
A
#
# COMPACT_ATOMS: atom_id res chain seq x y z
N GLU A 1 -20.48 -12.35 28.92
CA GLU A 1 -19.82 -11.03 29.03
C GLU A 1 -18.66 -11.16 30.01
N GLU A 2 -17.49 -11.62 29.54
CA GLU A 2 -16.32 -11.72 30.41
C GLU A 2 -15.07 -11.75 29.53
N ASN A 3 -14.53 -10.55 29.23
CA ASN A 3 -13.15 -10.33 28.78
C ASN A 3 -12.84 -8.82 28.68
N ALA A 4 -13.32 -8.03 29.64
CA ALA A 4 -13.18 -6.56 29.62
C ALA A 4 -11.85 -6.04 30.23
N HIS A 5 -10.94 -6.91 30.67
CA HIS A 5 -9.70 -6.48 31.34
C HIS A 5 -8.44 -7.21 30.82
N SER A 6 -8.15 -7.04 29.54
CA SER A 6 -6.80 -7.23 29.01
C SER A 6 -6.06 -5.89 29.09
N SER A 7 -5.02 -5.80 29.92
CA SER A 7 -4.17 -4.60 30.09
C SER A 7 -3.38 -4.23 28.82
N THR A 8 -3.36 -5.11 27.82
CA THR A 8 -2.74 -4.84 26.52
C THR A 8 -3.77 -4.23 25.58
N PRO A 9 -3.50 -3.06 24.96
CA PRO A 9 -4.38 -2.49 23.95
C PRO A 9 -4.53 -3.48 22.80
N CYS A 10 -5.78 -3.82 22.46
CA CYS A 10 -6.11 -4.68 21.34
C CYS A 10 -6.97 -3.91 20.34
N THR A 11 -6.91 -4.33 19.08
CA THR A 11 -7.65 -3.74 17.95
C THR A 11 -8.70 -4.74 17.48
N LYS A 12 -9.95 -4.29 17.34
CA LYS A 12 -11.05 -5.09 16.80
C LYS A 12 -10.79 -5.37 15.32
N VAL A 13 -11.03 -6.59 14.87
CA VAL A 13 -10.88 -6.99 13.46
C VAL A 13 -12.24 -7.32 12.87
N PHE A 14 -12.58 -6.66 11.78
CA PHE A 14 -13.82 -6.85 11.03
C PHE A 14 -13.52 -7.33 9.61
N VAL A 15 -14.33 -8.23 9.09
CA VAL A 15 -14.29 -8.66 7.69
C VAL A 15 -15.70 -8.50 7.12
N ASN A 16 -15.87 -7.62 6.13
CA ASN A 16 -17.18 -7.28 5.55
C ASN A 16 -18.23 -6.91 6.63
N GLY A 17 -17.81 -6.12 7.63
CA GLY A 17 -18.64 -5.71 8.77
C GLY A 17 -18.85 -6.78 9.85
N VAL A 18 -18.47 -8.03 9.63
CA VAL A 18 -18.55 -9.11 10.62
C VAL A 18 -17.39 -9.01 11.59
N TRP A 19 -17.68 -8.92 12.89
CA TRP A 19 -16.64 -8.91 13.92
C TRP A 19 -16.01 -10.30 14.06
N MET A 20 -14.71 -10.39 13.77
CA MET A 20 -13.96 -11.66 13.81
C MET A 20 -13.25 -11.88 15.14
N GLY A 21 -12.89 -10.80 15.85
CA GLY A 21 -12.18 -10.87 17.12
C GLY A 21 -11.28 -9.66 17.35
N VAL A 22 -10.21 -9.85 18.13
CA VAL A 22 -9.25 -8.80 18.47
C VAL A 22 -7.82 -9.26 18.20
N HIS A 23 -6.97 -8.32 17.78
CA HIS A 23 -5.54 -8.56 17.55
C HIS A 23 -4.69 -7.59 18.38
N ARG A 24 -3.58 -8.07 18.94
CA ARG A 24 -2.68 -7.26 19.80
C ARG A 24 -1.68 -6.41 19.02
N ASP A 25 -1.32 -6.87 17.82
CA ASP A 25 -0.39 -6.18 16.91
C ASP A 25 -1.03 -5.93 15.54
N PRO A 26 -1.94 -4.96 15.41
CA PRO A 26 -2.62 -4.68 14.14
C PRO A 26 -1.65 -4.17 13.06
N ALA A 27 -0.51 -3.58 13.43
CA ALA A 27 0.45 -3.05 12.47
C ALA A 27 1.13 -4.18 11.68
N ASN A 28 1.58 -5.22 12.38
CA ASN A 28 2.14 -6.40 11.72
C ASN A 28 1.08 -7.16 10.91
N LEU A 29 -0.17 -7.20 11.39
CA LEU A 29 -1.27 -7.82 10.66
C LEU A 29 -1.53 -7.10 9.32
N VAL A 30 -1.66 -5.77 9.31
CA VAL A 30 -1.79 -4.97 8.08
C VAL A 30 -0.62 -5.21 7.13
N LYS A 31 0.62 -5.19 7.65
CA LYS A 31 1.83 -5.45 6.86
C LYS A 31 1.79 -6.83 6.21
N THR A 32 1.33 -7.83 6.94
CA THR A 32 1.22 -9.21 6.45
C THR A 32 0.16 -9.32 5.37
N ILE A 33 -1.04 -8.74 5.57
CA ILE A 33 -2.13 -8.73 4.59
C ILE A 33 -1.67 -8.05 3.29
N LYS A 34 -1.08 -6.84 3.37
CA LYS A 34 -0.55 -6.14 2.19
C LYS A 34 0.54 -6.94 1.49
N LYS A 35 1.40 -7.65 2.22
CA LYS A 35 2.43 -8.52 1.64
C LYS A 35 1.82 -9.71 0.89
N LEU A 36 0.78 -10.34 1.43
CA LEU A 36 0.05 -11.40 0.75
C LEU A 36 -0.64 -10.87 -0.52
N ARG A 37 -1.23 -9.67 -0.45
CA ARG A 37 -1.89 -9.00 -1.59
C ARG A 37 -0.93 -8.78 -2.75
N ARG A 38 0.27 -8.29 -2.44
CA ARG A 38 1.33 -8.01 -3.43
C ARG A 38 1.99 -9.27 -4.00
N LYS A 39 1.72 -10.44 -3.44
CA LYS A 39 2.26 -11.74 -3.88
C LYS A 39 1.27 -12.60 -4.63
N ASP A 40 0.05 -12.10 -4.87
CA ASP A 40 -1.06 -12.88 -5.47
C ASP A 40 -1.56 -14.01 -4.55
N ASP A 41 -1.21 -14.01 -3.25
CA ASP A 41 -1.70 -14.99 -2.27
C ASP A 41 -3.13 -14.67 -1.81
N ILE A 42 -3.52 -13.40 -1.87
CA ILE A 42 -4.90 -12.91 -1.68
C ILE A 42 -5.25 -11.98 -2.85
N SER A 43 -6.54 -11.86 -3.16
CA SER A 43 -6.98 -11.02 -4.28
C SER A 43 -6.45 -9.57 -4.14
N PRO A 44 -5.90 -8.98 -5.22
CA PRO A 44 -5.47 -7.58 -5.26
C PRO A 44 -6.57 -6.57 -4.87
N GLU A 45 -7.84 -6.96 -4.95
CA GLU A 45 -9.00 -6.13 -4.64
C GLU A 45 -9.38 -6.14 -3.15
N VAL A 46 -8.74 -7.00 -2.34
CA VAL A 46 -8.99 -7.01 -0.89
C VAL A 46 -8.48 -5.71 -0.30
N SER A 47 -9.36 -4.99 0.39
CA SER A 47 -9.03 -3.75 1.09
C SER A 47 -8.75 -3.99 2.57
N VAL A 48 -7.84 -3.19 3.12
CA VAL A 48 -7.38 -3.22 4.50
C VAL A 48 -7.25 -1.81 5.05
N VAL A 49 -8.19 -1.44 5.90
CA VAL A 49 -8.28 -0.10 6.53
C VAL A 49 -8.03 -0.24 8.02
N ARG A 50 -7.03 0.49 8.53
CA ARG A 50 -6.72 0.54 9.96
C ARG A 50 -7.11 1.90 10.53
N ASP A 51 -8.22 1.91 11.26
CA ASP A 51 -8.64 3.06 12.05
C ASP A 51 -7.91 3.07 13.40
N ILE A 52 -6.93 3.97 13.53
CA ILE A 52 -6.11 4.09 14.74
C ILE A 52 -6.92 4.68 15.89
N ARG A 53 -7.87 5.58 15.61
CA ARG A 53 -8.65 6.29 16.62
C ARG A 53 -9.68 5.36 17.25
N GLU A 54 -10.43 4.65 16.41
CA GLU A 54 -11.47 3.70 16.85
C GLU A 54 -10.92 2.33 17.26
N LYS A 55 -9.62 2.11 17.06
CA LYS A 55 -8.93 0.82 17.28
C LYS A 55 -9.61 -0.30 16.52
N GLU A 56 -9.86 -0.07 15.24
CA GLU A 56 -10.47 -1.05 14.33
C GLU A 56 -9.55 -1.33 13.14
N LEU A 57 -9.58 -2.59 12.71
CA LEU A 57 -9.02 -3.05 11.45
C LEU A 57 -10.18 -3.63 10.65
N ARG A 58 -10.49 -3.04 9.50
CA ARG A 58 -11.57 -3.47 8.61
C ARG A 58 -10.97 -4.04 7.34
N LEU A 59 -11.44 -5.23 6.97
CA LEU A 59 -11.11 -5.86 5.71
C LEU A 59 -12.36 -5.94 4.85
N TYR A 60 -12.25 -5.55 3.59
CA TYR A 60 -13.35 -5.64 2.62
C TYR A 60 -12.95 -6.55 1.47
N THR A 61 -13.81 -7.51 1.18
CA THR A 61 -13.66 -8.49 0.09
C THR A 61 -14.90 -8.54 -0.80
N ASP A 62 -15.83 -7.61 -0.58
CA ASP A 62 -17.03 -7.44 -1.39
C ASP A 62 -16.71 -6.79 -2.74
N ALA A 63 -17.60 -7.02 -3.69
CA ALA A 63 -17.53 -6.44 -5.02
C ALA A 63 -18.20 -5.05 -5.05
N GLY A 64 -17.87 -4.26 -6.08
CA GLY A 64 -18.50 -2.95 -6.31
C GLY A 64 -17.70 -1.75 -5.78
N ARG A 65 -16.57 -1.99 -5.10
CA ARG A 65 -15.62 -0.94 -4.71
C ARG A 65 -14.86 -0.45 -5.95
N VAL A 66 -14.72 0.86 -6.06
CA VAL A 66 -13.90 1.49 -7.11
C VAL A 66 -12.47 1.52 -6.63
N CYS A 67 -11.56 0.99 -7.45
CA CYS A 67 -10.13 0.95 -7.15
C CYS A 67 -9.33 1.85 -8.10
N ARG A 68 -8.32 2.54 -7.57
CA ARG A 68 -7.33 3.31 -8.32
C ARG A 68 -5.97 2.59 -8.27
N PRO A 69 -5.36 2.28 -9.41
CA PRO A 69 -4.00 1.74 -9.43
C PRO A 69 -2.99 2.83 -9.10
N LEU A 70 -2.11 2.56 -8.13
CA LEU A 70 -1.01 3.45 -7.74
C LEU A 70 0.32 2.70 -7.70
N PHE A 71 1.43 3.41 -7.93
CA PHE A 71 2.75 2.83 -7.73
C PHE A 71 3.09 2.72 -6.24
N ILE A 72 3.73 1.61 -5.88
CA ILE A 72 4.19 1.39 -4.52
C ILE A 72 5.49 2.18 -4.27
N VAL A 73 5.57 2.78 -3.09
CA VAL A 73 6.77 3.41 -2.55
C VAL A 73 7.24 2.63 -1.32
N GLU A 74 8.51 2.26 -1.28
CA GLU A 74 9.15 1.62 -0.13
C GLU A 74 10.42 2.38 0.26
N ASN A 75 10.60 2.67 1.54
CA ASN A 75 11.75 3.44 2.06
C ASN A 75 11.96 4.77 1.31
N GLN A 76 10.86 5.48 1.04
CA GLN A 76 10.83 6.71 0.25
C GLN A 76 11.35 6.56 -1.18
N GLN A 77 11.40 5.35 -1.74
CA GLN A 77 11.80 5.10 -3.12
C GLN A 77 10.68 4.42 -3.89
N LEU A 78 10.49 4.85 -5.14
CA LEU A 78 9.53 4.22 -6.04
C LEU A 78 9.97 2.78 -6.34
N VAL A 79 9.06 1.81 -6.21
CA VAL A 79 9.34 0.40 -6.56
C VAL A 79 9.47 0.22 -8.07
N LEU A 80 8.76 1.02 -8.86
CA LEU A 80 8.92 1.05 -10.31
C LEU A 80 10.35 1.48 -10.68
N GLN A 81 11.04 0.64 -11.47
CA GLN A 81 12.40 0.89 -11.94
C GLN A 81 12.45 0.84 -13.47
N LYS A 82 13.48 1.44 -14.07
CA LYS A 82 13.70 1.43 -15.55
C LYS A 82 13.67 0.03 -16.17
N LYS A 83 14.09 -1.01 -15.43
CA LYS A 83 14.02 -2.41 -15.87
C LYS A 83 12.58 -2.90 -16.09
N HIS A 84 11.63 -2.46 -15.26
CA HIS A 84 10.21 -2.80 -15.40
C HIS A 84 9.63 -2.19 -16.68
N ILE A 85 10.01 -0.95 -16.99
CA ILE A 85 9.59 -0.27 -18.23
C ILE A 85 10.16 -0.99 -19.45
N LYS A 86 11.44 -1.42 -19.39
CA LYS A 86 12.05 -2.21 -20.45
C LYS A 86 11.29 -3.52 -20.68
N TRP A 87 11.00 -4.28 -19.63
CA TRP A 87 10.22 -5.52 -19.74
C TRP A 87 8.82 -5.31 -20.31
N LEU A 88 8.15 -4.19 -19.98
CA LEU A 88 6.85 -3.85 -20.58
C LEU A 88 6.95 -3.54 -22.07
N ASN A 89 7.96 -2.78 -22.48
CA ASN A 89 8.18 -2.44 -23.90
C ASN A 89 8.55 -3.67 -24.73
N ASP A 90 9.39 -4.55 -24.17
CA ASP A 90 9.78 -5.81 -24.79
C ASP A 90 8.64 -6.85 -24.73
N GLY A 91 7.66 -6.65 -23.83
CA GLY A 91 6.55 -7.56 -23.56
C GLY A 91 6.94 -8.84 -22.82
N VAL A 92 8.21 -8.96 -22.40
CA VAL A 92 8.79 -10.19 -21.88
C VAL A 92 9.81 -9.90 -20.77
N LYS A 93 9.84 -10.80 -19.78
CA LYS A 93 10.86 -10.86 -18.72
C LYS A 93 11.32 -12.31 -18.62
N ASP A 94 12.61 -12.55 -18.84
CA ASP A 94 13.23 -13.88 -18.70
C ASP A 94 12.53 -14.99 -19.53
N GLY A 95 11.93 -14.62 -20.68
CA GLY A 95 11.18 -15.54 -21.56
C GLY A 95 9.68 -15.65 -21.24
N GLU A 96 9.23 -15.08 -20.13
CA GLU A 96 7.82 -15.07 -19.71
C GLU A 96 7.14 -13.74 -20.07
N GLU A 97 5.84 -13.77 -20.34
CA GLU A 97 5.07 -12.58 -20.70
C GLU A 97 5.02 -11.57 -19.55
N TYR A 98 5.36 -10.31 -19.87
CA TYR A 98 5.40 -9.22 -18.90
C TYR A 98 4.46 -8.09 -19.30
N LYS A 99 3.26 -8.09 -18.71
CA LYS A 99 2.18 -7.13 -18.94
C LYS A 99 1.71 -6.50 -17.63
N TRP A 100 0.57 -5.80 -17.68
CA TRP A 100 -0.09 -5.19 -16.53
C TRP A 100 -0.22 -6.12 -15.32
N GLU A 101 -0.70 -7.36 -15.53
CA GLU A 101 -0.89 -8.34 -14.45
C GLU A 101 0.41 -8.58 -13.68
N GLN A 102 1.56 -8.58 -14.37
CA GLN A 102 2.85 -8.84 -13.76
C GLN A 102 3.37 -7.64 -12.95
N LEU A 103 2.87 -6.43 -13.20
CA LEU A 103 3.13 -5.27 -12.35
C LEU A 103 2.36 -5.37 -11.03
N ILE A 104 1.13 -5.87 -11.06
CA ILE A 104 0.32 -6.09 -9.85
C ILE A 104 0.91 -7.24 -9.04
N LYS A 105 1.09 -8.42 -9.66
CA LYS A 105 1.65 -9.62 -9.01
C LYS A 105 3.11 -9.45 -8.58
N GLY A 106 3.84 -8.58 -9.27
CA GLY A 106 5.21 -8.21 -8.92
C GLY A 106 5.31 -7.18 -7.78
N GLY A 107 4.17 -6.70 -7.25
CA GLY A 107 4.15 -5.69 -6.19
C GLY A 107 4.74 -4.34 -6.63
N VAL A 108 4.61 -3.98 -7.91
CA VAL A 108 5.01 -2.68 -8.45
C VAL A 108 3.84 -1.69 -8.38
N ILE A 109 2.64 -2.19 -8.66
CA ILE A 109 1.39 -1.44 -8.59
C ILE A 109 0.51 -2.07 -7.51
N GLU A 110 -0.22 -1.23 -6.77
CA GLU A 110 -1.23 -1.62 -5.81
C GLU A 110 -2.57 -0.97 -6.18
N LEU A 111 -3.65 -1.73 -6.09
CA LEU A 111 -5.01 -1.22 -6.25
C LEU A 111 -5.49 -0.73 -4.88
N LEU A 112 -5.84 0.55 -4.79
CA LEU A 112 -6.41 1.13 -3.57
C LEU A 112 -7.87 1.49 -3.82
N ASP A 113 -8.75 1.19 -2.88
CA ASP A 113 -10.09 1.73 -2.87
C ASP A 113 -10.15 3.09 -2.16
N ALA A 114 -11.31 3.74 -2.25
CA ALA A 114 -11.52 5.06 -1.68
C ALA A 114 -11.29 5.11 -0.16
N GLU A 115 -11.61 4.05 0.59
CA GLU A 115 -11.44 4.03 2.05
C GLU A 115 -9.97 3.81 2.43
N GLU A 116 -9.22 2.98 1.68
CA GLU A 116 -7.77 2.88 1.85
C GLU A 116 -7.07 4.21 1.58
N GLU A 117 -7.49 4.93 0.52
CA GLU A 117 -6.91 6.23 0.12
C GLU A 117 -6.92 7.26 1.27
N GLU A 118 -7.91 7.24 2.15
CA GLU A 118 -7.97 8.17 3.31
C GLU A 118 -6.88 7.92 4.36
N THR A 119 -6.30 6.71 4.38
CA THR A 119 -5.34 6.29 5.43
C THR A 119 -3.90 6.16 4.94
N VAL A 120 -3.68 6.22 3.62
CA VAL A 120 -2.34 6.15 3.03
C VAL A 120 -1.77 7.54 2.75
N MET A 121 -0.46 7.60 2.51
CA MET A 121 0.19 8.80 1.99
C MET A 121 0.51 8.61 0.51
N ILE A 122 0.20 9.61 -0.30
CA ILE A 122 0.38 9.59 -1.74
C ILE A 122 1.30 10.76 -2.11
N SER A 123 2.39 10.43 -2.81
CA SER A 123 3.26 11.43 -3.44
C SER A 123 2.65 11.85 -4.77
N MET A 124 2.63 13.15 -5.05
CA MET A 124 2.06 13.64 -6.32
C MET A 124 3.03 13.38 -7.46
N THR A 125 4.32 13.61 -7.23
CA THR A 125 5.36 13.32 -8.22
C THR A 125 6.52 12.51 -7.63
N PRO A 126 7.37 11.89 -8.48
CA PRO A 126 8.60 11.25 -8.03
C PRO A 126 9.61 12.22 -7.41
N GLU A 127 9.65 13.47 -7.87
CA GLU A 127 10.54 14.52 -7.37
C GLU A 127 10.22 14.87 -5.91
N ASP A 128 8.95 14.83 -5.50
CA ASP A 128 8.55 14.98 -4.10
C ASP A 128 9.20 13.91 -3.19
N LEU A 129 9.34 12.67 -3.68
CA LEU A 129 10.02 11.59 -2.96
C LEU A 129 11.52 11.87 -2.86
N GLU A 130 12.14 12.40 -3.91
CA GLU A 130 13.55 12.83 -3.91
C GLU A 130 13.79 13.94 -2.89
N ASN A 131 12.98 14.98 -2.92
CA ASN A 131 13.05 16.10 -1.99
C ASN A 131 12.87 15.65 -0.53
N SER A 132 11.93 14.73 -0.28
CA SER A 132 11.73 14.15 1.06
C SER A 132 12.96 13.37 1.56
N ARG A 133 13.71 12.69 0.66
CA ARG A 133 14.95 11.99 1.02
C ARG A 133 16.08 12.96 1.38
N HIS A 134 16.30 14.00 0.57
CA HIS A 134 17.32 15.02 0.85
C HIS A 134 17.06 15.72 2.20
N ARG A 135 15.79 16.05 2.47
CA ARG A 135 15.39 16.62 3.78
C ARG A 135 15.66 15.68 4.96
N GLN A 136 15.55 14.36 4.77
CA GLN A 136 15.90 13.39 5.81
C GLN A 136 17.41 13.24 6.03
N THR A 137 18.22 13.39 4.98
CA THR A 137 19.70 13.32 5.06
C THR A 137 20.33 14.65 5.51
N GLY A 138 19.56 15.73 5.57
CA GLY A 138 20.04 17.07 5.92
C GLY A 138 20.68 17.80 4.75
N GLU A 139 20.54 17.28 3.53
CA GLU A 139 21.00 17.91 2.29
C GLU A 139 19.91 18.88 1.80
N GLN A 140 20.31 20.08 1.38
CA GLN A 140 19.35 21.03 0.82
C GLN A 140 18.81 20.51 -0.52
N PRO A 141 17.50 20.62 -0.79
CA PRO A 141 16.96 20.35 -2.11
C PRO A 141 17.69 21.20 -3.16
N GLN A 142 18.00 20.64 -4.33
CA GLN A 142 18.38 21.49 -5.46
C GLN A 142 17.12 22.27 -5.86
N ASP A 143 17.15 23.59 -5.66
CA ASP A 143 16.14 24.49 -6.23
C ASP A 143 16.21 24.34 -7.75
N ASP A 144 15.16 23.80 -8.36
CA ASP A 144 15.01 23.78 -9.81
C ASP A 144 14.57 25.18 -10.26
N PRO A 145 15.43 25.95 -10.95
CA PRO A 145 15.11 27.33 -11.33
C PRO A 145 13.94 27.46 -12.32
N ASP A 146 13.45 26.34 -12.87
CA ASP A 146 12.34 26.31 -13.85
C ASP A 146 10.97 25.93 -13.23
N PHE A 147 10.86 25.79 -11.90
CA PHE A 147 9.57 25.55 -11.22
C PHE A 147 8.75 26.84 -11.13
N ASP A 148 7.80 27.03 -12.07
CA ASP A 148 6.79 28.10 -12.01
C ASP A 148 5.53 27.56 -11.27
N PRO A 149 5.11 28.18 -10.14
CA PRO A 149 4.08 27.65 -9.24
C PRO A 149 2.65 27.57 -9.80
#